data_AF-A0A2V1IVG7-F1
#
_entry.id   AF-A0A2V1IVG7-F1
#
_cell.length_a   1.000
_cell.length_b   1.000
_cell.length_c   1.000
_cell.angle_alpha   90.00
_cell.angle_beta   90.00
_cell.angle_gamma   90.00
#
_symmetry.space_group_name_H-M   'P 1'
#
loop_
_entity.id
_entity.type
_entity.pdbx_description
1 polymer ?
#
loop_
_entity_poly.entity_id
_entity_poly.type
_entity_poly.pdbx_seq_one_letter_code
_entity_poly.pdbx_strand_id
1 'polypeptide(L)'
;MKHINSSDVIIASLTQYGRNVANLRISGLSDLGQVIEHIKKAIHGIIGMTSLRLRNGSQGWVEELHLMFGTSPADSRRPQQLSLF
;
A
#
# COMPACT_ATOMS: atom_id res chain seq x y z
N MET A 1 1.41 10.49 -13.46
CA MET A 1 0.74 9.26 -12.98
C MET A 1 0.42 8.39 -14.17
N LYS A 2 0.75 7.09 -14.14
CA LYS A 2 0.46 6.15 -15.24
C LYS A 2 -0.97 5.61 -15.11
N HIS A 3 -1.59 5.28 -16.23
CA HIS A 3 -2.95 4.76 -16.28
C HIS A 3 -2.98 3.27 -15.93
N ILE A 4 -3.98 2.83 -15.15
CA ILE A 4 -4.21 1.43 -14.82
C ILE A 4 -5.57 1.03 -15.41
N ASN A 5 -5.61 -0.03 -16.21
CA ASN A 5 -6.86 -0.61 -16.67
C ASN A 5 -7.26 -1.76 -15.75
N SER A 6 -8.56 -2.01 -15.59
CA SER A 6 -9.08 -3.14 -14.83
C SER A 6 -8.61 -4.51 -15.34
N SER A 7 -8.32 -4.61 -16.64
CA SER A 7 -7.74 -5.82 -17.26
C SER A 7 -6.24 -6.01 -16.97
N ASP A 8 -5.57 -5.01 -16.40
CA ASP A 8 -4.13 -5.09 -16.16
C ASP A 8 -3.80 -6.04 -15.01
N VAL A 9 -2.62 -6.67 -15.13
CA VAL A 9 -2.03 -7.46 -14.05
C VAL A 9 -0.94 -6.62 -13.40
N ILE A 10 -1.17 -6.23 -12.15
CA ILE A 10 -0.24 -5.48 -11.33
C ILE A 10 0.51 -6.44 -10.41
N ILE A 11 1.83 -6.36 -10.41
CA ILE A 11 2.72 -7.06 -9.49
C ILE A 11 3.24 -6.03 -8.50
N ALA A 12 2.83 -6.16 -7.25
CA ALA A 12 3.19 -5.26 -6.16
C ALA A 12 4.19 -5.95 -5.22
N SER A 13 5.39 -5.38 -5.10
CA SER A 13 6.43 -5.85 -4.17
C SER A 13 6.64 -4.81 -3.08
N LEU A 14 6.48 -5.24 -1.83
CA LEU A 14 6.69 -4.39 -0.67
C LEU A 14 8.01 -4.77 0.00
N THR A 15 8.83 -3.77 0.27
CA THR A 15 10.13 -3.91 0.92
C THR A 15 10.21 -2.95 2.10
N GLN A 16 10.60 -3.43 3.26
CA GLN A 16 10.81 -2.64 4.46
C GLN A 16 12.17 -2.99 5.05
N TYR A 17 12.97 -1.96 5.37
CA TYR A 17 14.36 -2.12 5.85
C TYR A 17 15.20 -3.07 4.97
N GLY A 18 15.03 -2.98 3.64
CA GLY A 18 15.73 -3.84 2.68
C GLY A 18 15.23 -5.29 2.58
N ARG A 19 14.22 -5.69 3.39
CA ARG A 19 13.62 -7.02 3.35
C ARG A 19 12.29 -6.99 2.62
N ASN A 20 12.07 -7.94 1.72
CA ASN A 20 10.76 -8.10 1.10
C ASN A 20 9.77 -8.61 2.14
N VAL A 21 8.69 -7.85 2.36
CA VAL A 21 7.66 -8.14 3.37
C VAL A 21 6.39 -8.70 2.75
N ALA A 22 6.13 -8.41 1.47
CA ALA A 22 5.03 -8.99 0.72
C ALA A 22 5.27 -8.91 -0.79
N ASN A 23 4.72 -9.88 -1.52
CA ASN A 23 4.52 -9.79 -2.97
C ASN A 23 3.09 -10.16 -3.28
N LEU A 24 2.41 -9.29 -4.04
CA LEU A 24 1.00 -9.44 -4.38
C LEU A 24 0.86 -9.37 -5.90
N ARG A 25 -0.02 -10.21 -6.44
CA ARG A 25 -0.45 -10.15 -7.84
C ARG A 25 -1.92 -9.74 -7.85
N ILE A 26 -2.20 -8.60 -8.45
CA ILE A 26 -3.48 -7.91 -8.34
C ILE A 26 -4.02 -7.66 -9.75
N SER A 27 -5.32 -7.86 -9.95
CA SER A 27 -6.03 -7.59 -11.21
C SER A 27 -7.42 -7.05 -10.89
N GLY A 28 -8.08 -6.42 -11.85
CA GLY A 28 -9.44 -5.91 -11.68
C GLY A 28 -9.54 -4.51 -11.10
N LEU A 29 -8.42 -3.78 -10.95
CA LEU A 29 -8.39 -2.44 -10.36
C LEU A 29 -8.13 -1.39 -11.43
N SER A 30 -8.75 -0.22 -11.32
CA SER A 30 -8.71 0.84 -12.35
C SER A 30 -7.86 2.05 -11.97
N ASP A 31 -7.35 2.12 -10.75
CA ASP A 31 -6.52 3.24 -10.30
C ASP A 31 -5.59 2.85 -9.14
N LEU A 32 -4.61 3.71 -8.88
CA LEU A 32 -3.59 3.50 -7.86
C LEU A 32 -4.17 3.49 -6.44
N GLY A 33 -5.22 4.28 -6.18
CA GLY A 33 -5.87 4.34 -4.88
C GLY A 33 -6.48 2.99 -4.50
N GLN A 34 -7.18 2.36 -5.45
CA GLN A 34 -7.70 1.00 -5.28
C GLN A 34 -6.58 -0.03 -5.07
N VAL A 35 -5.46 0.09 -5.79
CA VAL A 35 -4.28 -0.80 -5.60
C VAL A 35 -3.75 -0.67 -4.19
N ILE A 36 -3.54 0.57 -3.70
CA ILE A 36 -3.03 0.82 -2.35
C ILE A 36 -4.03 0.33 -1.29
N GLU A 37 -5.33 0.55 -1.48
CA GLU A 37 -6.37 0.07 -0.56
C GLU A 37 -6.40 -1.46 -0.50
N HIS A 38 -6.32 -2.13 -1.65
CA HIS A 38 -6.23 -3.59 -1.72
C HIS A 38 -4.99 -4.11 -1.00
N ILE A 39 -3.84 -3.48 -1.23
CA ILE A 39 -2.58 -3.82 -0.55
C ILE A 39 -2.73 -3.64 0.97
N LYS A 40 -3.28 -2.52 1.44
CA LYS A 40 -3.55 -2.25 2.86
C LYS A 40 -4.48 -3.29 3.51
N LYS A 41 -5.47 -3.80 2.76
CA LYS A 41 -6.36 -4.86 3.24
C LYS A 41 -5.69 -6.24 3.25
N ALA A 42 -4.75 -6.49 2.34
CA ALA A 42 -4.06 -7.76 2.24
C ALA A 42 -2.91 -7.89 3.27
N ILE A 43 -2.28 -6.77 3.63
CA ILE A 43 -1.16 -6.77 4.58
C ILE A 43 -1.64 -6.28 5.95
N HIS A 44 -1.46 -7.10 6.98
CA HIS A 44 -1.73 -6.74 8.36
C HIS A 44 -0.43 -6.71 9.17
N GLY A 45 -0.35 -5.82 10.15
CA GLY A 45 0.78 -5.76 11.08
C GLY A 45 2.07 -5.12 10.55
N ILE A 46 2.08 -4.59 9.33
CA ILE A 46 3.21 -3.79 8.82
C ILE A 46 3.06 -2.35 9.34
N ILE A 47 4.09 -1.88 10.04
CA ILE A 47 4.17 -0.53 10.61
C ILE A 47 5.50 0.09 10.16
N GLY A 48 5.49 1.37 9.84
CA GLY A 48 6.65 2.14 9.41
C GLY A 48 6.72 2.36 7.91
N MET A 49 7.83 2.96 7.49
CA MET A 49 8.12 3.25 6.09
C MET A 49 8.30 1.95 5.31
N THR A 50 7.62 1.86 4.17
CA THR A 50 7.67 0.70 3.27
C THR A 50 7.78 1.17 1.83
N SER A 51 8.75 0.64 1.10
CA SER A 51 8.88 0.84 -0.34
C SER A 51 7.92 -0.11 -1.05
N LEU A 52 7.03 0.44 -1.85
CA LEU A 52 6.11 -0.26 -2.72
C LEU A 52 6.59 -0.12 -4.17
N ARG A 53 6.98 -1.23 -4.77
CA ARG A 53 7.30 -1.31 -6.19
C ARG A 53 6.13 -1.92 -6.94
N LEU A 54 5.48 -1.13 -7.80
CA LEU A 54 4.38 -1.55 -8.66
C LEU A 54 4.90 -1.78 -10.07
N ARG A 55 4.71 -2.99 -10.59
CA ARG A 55 4.95 -3.32 -11.99
C ARG A 55 3.63 -3.63 -12.65
N ASN A 56 3.25 -2.87 -13.67
CA ASN A 56 2.17 -3.25 -14.56
C ASN A 56 2.73 -4.25 -15.58
N GLY A 57 2.40 -5.52 -15.40
CA GLY A 57 2.84 -6.59 -16.29
C GLY A 57 2.20 -6.53 -17.67
N SER A 58 1.01 -5.94 -17.77
CA SER A 58 0.27 -5.81 -19.04
C SER A 58 0.78 -4.64 -19.89
N GLN A 59 1.06 -3.50 -19.28
CA GLN A 59 1.53 -2.29 -19.96
C GLN A 59 3.05 -2.10 -19.94
N GLY A 60 3.79 -2.89 -19.14
CA GLY A 60 5.24 -2.92 -19.12
C GLY A 60 5.93 -1.82 -18.31
N TRP A 61 5.19 -0.94 -17.62
CA TRP A 61 5.78 0.10 -16.78
C TRP A 61 6.02 -0.36 -15.34
N VAL A 62 6.94 0.34 -14.67
CA VAL A 62 7.26 0.16 -13.24
C VAL A 62 7.22 1.52 -12.57
N GLU A 63 6.68 1.57 -11.36
CA GLU A 63 6.62 2.74 -10.50
C GLU A 63 6.99 2.34 -9.08
N GLU A 64 7.74 3.19 -8.38
CA GLU A 64 8.12 2.98 -6.99
C GLU A 64 7.59 4.13 -6.13
N LEU A 65 6.99 3.77 -5.00
CA LEU A 65 6.34 4.66 -4.06
C LEU A 65 6.84 4.32 -2.65
N HIS A 66 7.07 5.33 -1.83
CA HIS A 66 7.36 5.12 -0.41
C HIS A 66 6.12 5.49 0.39
N LEU A 67 5.59 4.51 1.13
CA LEU A 67 4.36 4.62 1.89
C LEU A 67 4.65 4.45 3.38
N MET A 68 4.06 5.31 4.19
CA MET A 68 4.04 5.12 5.64
C MET A 68 2.85 4.24 6.02
N PHE A 69 3.12 3.02 6.46
CA PHE A 69 2.11 2.18 7.10
C PHE A 69 2.15 2.44 8.60
N GLY A 70 1.01 2.42 9.26
CA GLY A 70 0.95 2.70 10.68
C GLY A 70 -0.40 2.32 11.25
N THR A 71 -0.49 2.31 12.57
CA THR A 71 -1.78 2.22 13.25
C THR A 71 -2.55 3.51 12.93
N SER A 72 -3.76 3.36 12.38
CA SER A 72 -4.64 4.51 12.27
C SER A 72 -4.92 5.03 13.69
N PRO A 73 -4.94 6.35 13.93
CA PRO A 73 -5.40 6.88 15.21
C PRO A 73 -6.83 6.41 15.58
N ALA A 74 -7.62 5.95 14.59
CA ALA A 74 -8.92 5.33 14.82
C ALA A 74 -8.86 3.92 15.46
N ASP A 75 -7.73 3.23 15.35
CA ASP A 75 -7.47 1.94 16.01
C ASP A 75 -7.17 2.15 17.52
N SER A 76 -6.68 3.34 17.86
CA SER A 76 -6.54 3.83 19.24
C SER A 76 -7.89 4.31 19.76
N ARG A 77 -8.86 3.40 19.95
CA ARG A 77 -10.16 3.71 20.61
C ARG A 77 -9.99 4.05 22.09
N ARG A 78 -9.36 5.19 22.41
CA ARG A 78 -9.69 6.10 23.51
C ARG A 78 -9.24 7.49 23.09
N PRO A 79 -10.15 8.45 22.80
CA PRO A 79 -9.74 9.84 22.71
C PRO A 79 -9.14 10.23 24.07
N GLN A 80 -7.83 10.44 24.13
CA GLN A 80 -7.21 11.01 25.32
C GLN A 80 -7.53 12.50 25.32
N GLN A 81 -8.52 12.89 26.12
CA GLN A 81 -8.82 14.28 26.39
C GLN A 81 -7.64 14.86 27.20
N LEU A 82 -6.82 15.66 26.53
CA LEU A 82 -5.81 16.47 27.21
C LEU A 82 -6.55 17.63 27.89
N SER A 83 -6.79 17.49 29.19
CA SER A 83 -7.27 18.62 30.00
C SER A 83 -6.06 19.49 30.31
N LEU A 84 -6.02 20.71 29.76
CA LEU A 84 -5.19 21.75 30.35
C LEU A 84 -5.94 22.30 31.56
N PHE A 85 -5.22 22.38 32.67
CA PHE A 85 -5.68 22.91 33.96
C PHE A 85 -6.35 24.28 33.82
#